data_AF-A0A965UM15-F1
#
_entry.id   AF-A0A965UM15-F1
#
_cell.length_a   1.000
_cell.length_b   1.000
_cell.length_c   1.000
_cell.angle_alpha   90.00
_cell.angle_beta   90.00
_cell.angle_gamma   90.00
#
_symmetry.space_group_name_H-M   'P 1'
#
loop_
_entity.id
_entity.type
_entity.pdbx_description
1 polymer ?
#
loop_
_entity_poly.entity_id
_entity_poly.type
_entity_poly.pdbx_seq_one_letter_code
_entity_poly.pdbx_strand_id
1 'polypeptide(L)'
;MEVVEEKYITIEDVAKHYSVSVSTVRVWMRNDIIPTLKVANVYRFKLSAVDAALKAYSENKDKQEQQKDPRQLELDLNPDKDL
;
A
#
# COMPACT_ATOMS: atom_id res chain seq x y z
N MET A 1 17.96 -23.04 11.46
CA MET A 1 17.26 -21.92 10.81
C MET A 1 16.57 -22.49 9.60
N GLU A 2 15.26 -22.64 9.65
CA GLU A 2 14.49 -23.17 8.53
C GLU A 2 14.50 -22.09 7.44
N VAL A 3 15.32 -22.30 6.42
CA VAL A 3 15.35 -21.43 5.25
C VAL A 3 14.09 -21.80 4.48
N VAL A 4 12.97 -21.14 4.80
CA VAL A 4 11.75 -21.30 4.02
C VAL A 4 12.11 -20.85 2.61
N GLU A 5 12.22 -21.79 1.67
CA GLU A 5 12.43 -21.47 0.26
C GLU A 5 11.21 -20.71 -0.24
N GLU A 6 11.25 -19.40 -0.09
CA GLU A 6 10.16 -18.53 -0.52
C GLU A 6 10.13 -18.49 -2.04
N LYS A 7 9.13 -19.17 -2.60
CA LYS A 7 8.84 -19.12 -4.01
C LYS A 7 8.45 -17.70 -4.41
N TYR A 8 9.04 -17.22 -5.49
CA TYR A 8 8.60 -16.00 -6.14
C TYR A 8 7.24 -16.21 -6.80
N ILE A 9 6.26 -15.41 -6.40
CA ILE A 9 4.88 -15.50 -6.91
C ILE A 9 4.53 -14.33 -7.83
N THR A 10 3.43 -14.48 -8.57
CA THR A 10 2.90 -13.43 -9.46
C THR A 10 2.08 -12.39 -8.69
N ILE A 11 1.72 -11.30 -9.35
CA ILE A 11 0.79 -10.31 -8.81
C ILE A 11 -0.61 -10.88 -8.53
N GLU A 12 -1.04 -11.88 -9.31
CA GLU A 12 -2.36 -12.52 -9.17
C GLU A 12 -2.42 -13.40 -7.92
N ASP A 13 -1.33 -14.12 -7.64
CA ASP A 13 -1.18 -14.91 -6.42
C ASP A 13 -1.20 -14.04 -5.17
N VAL A 14 -0.50 -12.89 -5.21
CA VAL A 14 -0.52 -11.90 -4.12
C VAL A 14 -1.95 -11.39 -3.90
N ALA A 15 -2.63 -10.99 -4.97
CA ALA A 15 -4.00 -10.49 -4.91
C ALA A 15 -4.95 -11.54 -4.28
N LYS A 16 -4.81 -12.80 -4.69
CA LYS A 16 -5.58 -13.92 -4.14
C LYS A 16 -5.27 -14.19 -2.67
N HIS A 17 -4.01 -14.08 -2.26
CA HIS A 17 -3.58 -14.29 -0.88
C HIS A 17 -4.22 -13.30 0.09
N TYR A 18 -4.26 -12.02 -0.27
CA TYR A 18 -4.85 -10.96 0.57
C TYR A 18 -6.34 -10.71 0.30
N SER A 19 -6.97 -11.49 -0.58
CA SER A 19 -8.37 -11.27 -1.02
C SER A 19 -8.62 -9.85 -1.54
N VAL A 20 -7.65 -9.26 -2.25
CA VAL A 20 -7.74 -7.93 -2.85
C VAL A 20 -7.72 -8.00 -4.38
N SER A 21 -8.09 -6.91 -5.04
CA SER A 21 -7.99 -6.83 -6.51
C SER A 21 -6.53 -6.69 -6.96
N VAL A 22 -6.20 -7.20 -8.16
CA VAL A 22 -4.90 -6.97 -8.80
C VAL A 22 -4.61 -5.47 -8.96
N SER A 23 -5.65 -4.67 -9.21
CA SER A 23 -5.54 -3.21 -9.30
C SER A 23 -5.05 -2.59 -7.98
N THR A 24 -5.49 -3.11 -6.83
CA THR A 24 -5.01 -2.70 -5.50
C THR A 24 -3.53 -3.00 -5.34
N VAL A 25 -3.10 -4.21 -5.73
CA VAL A 25 -1.67 -4.58 -5.66
C VAL A 25 -0.83 -3.69 -6.59
N ARG A 26 -1.35 -3.31 -7.77
CA ARG A 26 -0.68 -2.33 -8.65
C ARG A 26 -0.57 -0.94 -8.02
N VAL A 27 -1.55 -0.50 -7.23
CA VAL A 27 -1.44 0.76 -6.45
C VAL A 27 -0.28 0.64 -5.47
N TRP A 28 -0.17 -0.48 -4.75
CA TRP A 28 0.95 -0.70 -3.82
C TRP A 28 2.30 -0.67 -4.53
N MET A 29 2.41 -1.25 -5.72
CA MET A 29 3.62 -1.17 -6.53
C MET A 29 3.94 0.27 -6.96
N ARG A 30 2.94 1.02 -7.45
CA ARG A 30 3.16 2.40 -7.94
C ARG A 30 3.55 3.38 -6.83
N ASN A 31 3.07 3.11 -5.62
CA ASN A 31 3.35 3.94 -4.44
C ASN A 31 4.59 3.45 -3.67
N ASP A 32 5.36 2.50 -4.22
CA ASP A 32 6.51 1.87 -3.58
C ASP A 32 6.23 1.33 -2.16
N ILE A 33 4.97 0.94 -1.90
CA ILE A 33 4.52 0.39 -0.61
C ILE A 33 5.07 -1.02 -0.43
N ILE A 34 5.17 -1.79 -1.51
CA ILE A 34 5.67 -3.18 -1.48
C ILE A 34 6.93 -3.32 -2.34
N PRO A 35 7.91 -4.14 -1.91
CA PRO A 35 9.10 -4.40 -2.71
C PRO A 35 8.76 -5.21 -3.95
N THR A 36 9.18 -4.72 -5.12
CA THR A 36 8.95 -5.38 -6.40
C THR A 36 10.27 -5.91 -6.96
N LEU A 37 10.30 -7.17 -7.41
CA LEU A 37 11.44 -7.71 -8.14
C LEU A 37 11.10 -7.81 -9.62
N LYS A 38 11.75 -7.00 -10.45
CA LYS A 38 11.59 -7.07 -11.90
C LYS A 38 12.54 -8.13 -12.47
N VAL A 39 11.99 -9.25 -12.94
CA VAL A 39 12.74 -10.30 -13.63
C VAL A 39 12.42 -10.19 -15.12
N ALA A 40 13.35 -9.60 -15.88
CA ALA A 40 13.16 -9.21 -17.27
C ALA A 40 11.92 -8.31 -17.48
N ASN A 41 10.79 -8.88 -17.89
CA ASN A 41 9.53 -8.16 -18.14
C ASN A 41 8.41 -8.52 -17.16
N VAL A 42 8.68 -9.39 -16.18
CA VAL A 42 7.68 -9.89 -15.23
C VAL A 42 8.03 -9.44 -13.82
N TYR A 43 7.04 -8.92 -13.10
CA TYR A 43 7.18 -8.60 -11.69
C TYR A 43 6.95 -9.85 -10.84
N ARG A 44 7.85 -10.04 -9.88
CA ARG A 44 7.84 -11.12 -8.91
C ARG A 44 7.86 -10.56 -7.50
N PHE A 45 7.18 -11.28 -6.61
CA PHE A 45 7.02 -10.88 -5.21
C PHE A 45 7.40 -12.03 -4.30
N LYS A 46 7.92 -11.68 -3.13
CA LYS A 46 8.08 -12.58 -1.99
C LYS A 46 7.00 -12.26 -0.98
N LEU A 47 6.25 -13.26 -0.52
CA LEU A 47 5.14 -13.05 0.42
C LEU A 47 5.61 -12.40 1.72
N SER A 48 6.69 -12.90 2.33
CA SER A 48 7.20 -12.35 3.59
C SER A 48 7.64 -10.89 3.47
N ALA A 49 8.25 -10.53 2.32
CA ALA A 49 8.64 -9.14 2.06
C ALA A 49 7.41 -8.23 1.89
N VAL A 50 6.35 -8.72 1.24
CA VAL A 50 5.08 -8.00 1.09
C VAL A 50 4.39 -7.84 2.43
N ASP A 51 4.32 -8.90 3.25
CA ASP A 51 3.75 -8.86 4.59
C ASP A 51 4.46 -7.84 5.49
N ALA A 52 5.80 -7.88 5.51
CA ALA A 52 6.60 -6.94 6.29
C ALA A 52 6.37 -5.50 5.83
N ALA A 53 6.30 -5.28 4.52
CA ALA A 53 6.10 -3.95 3.96
C ALA A 53 4.68 -3.40 4.23
N LEU A 54 3.64 -4.24 4.14
CA LEU A 54 2.27 -3.85 4.46
C LEU A 54 2.10 -3.53 5.95
N LYS A 55 2.73 -4.30 6.85
CA LYS A 55 2.74 -4.01 8.30
C LYS A 55 3.43 -2.67 8.60
N ALA A 56 4.60 -2.45 8.01
CA ALA A 56 5.30 -1.17 8.14
C ALA A 56 4.45 -0.02 7.58
N TYR A 57 3.76 -0.22 6.46
CA TYR A 57 2.89 0.77 5.87
C TYR A 57 1.71 1.14 6.78
N SER A 58 1.06 0.15 7.42
CA SER A 58 -0.01 0.42 8.39
C SER A 58 0.48 1.25 9.58
N GLU A 59 1.64 0.90 10.15
CA GLU A 59 2.21 1.63 11.29
C GLU A 59 2.58 3.08 10.95
N ASN A 60 3.01 3.34 9.71
CA ASN A 60 3.34 4.69 9.26
C ASN A 60 2.10 5.50 8.90
N LYS A 61 1.02 4.86 8.44
CA LYS A 61 -0.24 5.55 8.13
C LYS A 61 -0.89 6.14 9.39
N ASP A 62 -0.85 5.40 10.49
CA ASP A 62 -1.40 5.86 11.77
C ASP A 62 -0.72 7.15 12.26
N LYS A 63 0.59 7.30 12.01
CA LYS A 63 1.35 8.50 12.36
C LYS A 63 1.02 9.73 11.49
N GLN A 64 0.62 9.51 10.23
CA GLN A 64 0.24 10.60 9.33
C GLN A 64 -1.16 11.14 9.62
N GLU A 65 -2.09 10.30 10.07
CA GLU A 65 -3.43 10.74 10.48
C GLU A 65 -3.42 11.52 11.80
N GLN A 66 -2.48 11.23 12.70
CA GLN A 66 -2.31 11.94 13.98
C GLN A 66 -1.69 13.34 13.85
N GLN A 67 -1.16 13.71 12.68
CA GLN A 67 -0.67 15.06 12.38
C GLN A 67 -1.67 15.95 11.62
N LYS A 68 -2.87 15.44 11.30
CA LYS A 68 -3.97 16.34 10.91
C LYS A 68 -4.53 16.97 12.17
N ASP A 69 -4.02 18.16 12.47
CA ASP A 69 -4.49 19.01 13.56
C ASP A 69 -6.04 19.03 13.54
N PRO A 70 -6.75 18.66 14.64
CA PRO A 70 -8.21 18.56 14.67
C PRO A 70 -8.96 19.89 14.44
N ARG A 71 -8.23 20.98 14.15
CA ARG A 71 -8.76 22.33 13.93
C ARG A 71 -9.02 22.68 12.46
N GLN A 72 -8.50 21.92 11.50
CA GLN A 72 -8.78 22.17 10.08
C GLN A 72 -10.04 21.43 9.60
N LEU A 73 -11.19 21.76 10.18
CA LEU A 73 -12.47 21.62 9.50
C LEU A 73 -13.15 22.98 9.47
N GLU A 74 -12.43 23.99 8.99
CA GLU A 74 -13.06 25.24 8.58
C GLU A 74 -13.76 24.97 7.24
N LEU A 75 -15.03 24.59 7.32
CA LEU A 75 -15.94 24.67 6.21
C LEU A 75 -16.12 26.17 5.93
N ASP A 76 -15.33 26.71 5.01
CA ASP A 76 -15.38 28.12 4.63
C ASP A 76 -16.64 28.36 3.79
N LEU A 77 -17.79 28.37 4.49
CA LEU A 77 -19.09 28.80 3.97
C LEU A 77 -19.04 30.33 3.88
N ASN A 78 -18.40 30.85 2.84
CA ASN A 78 -18.58 32.25 2.47
C ASN A 78 -19.80 32.34 1.53
N PRO A 79 -21.00 32.69 2.03
CA PRO A 79 -22.22 32.80 1.23
C PRO A 79 -22.22 33.99 0.26
N ASP A 80 -21.21 34.87 0.32
CA ASP A 80 -21.18 36.12 -0.45
C ASP A 80 -20.53 36.00 -1.84
N LYS A 81 -20.19 34.79 -2.30
CA LYS A 81 -19.59 34.58 -3.63
C LYS A 81 -20.57 34.16 -4.74
N ASP A 82 -21.85 33.99 -4.42
CA ASP A 82 -22.93 33.69 -5.38
C ASP A 82 -23.94 34.86 -5.46
N LEU A 83 -23.45 36.10 -5.57
CA LEU A 83 -24.26 37.26 -5.99
C LEU A 83 -23.77 37.83 -7.32
#